data_AF-O17151-F1
#
_entry.id   AF-O17151-F1
#
_cell.length_a   1.000
_cell.length_b   1.000
_cell.length_c   1.000
_cell.angle_alpha   90.00
_cell.angle_beta   90.00
_cell.angle_gamma   90.00
#
_symmetry.space_group_name_H-M   'P 1'
#
loop_
_entity.id
_entity.type
_entity.pdbx_description
1 polymer ?
#
loop_
_entity_poly.entity_id
_entity_poly.type
_entity_poly.pdbx_seq_one_letter_code
_entity_poly.pdbx_strand_id
1 'polypeptide(L)'
;MSLIKQEHMHPPPRAITPLPPATHQITLEEYKEREKKDYYRDATKDASVKKVVLSLLKDHPGMWQNGNRFQPEKWRALGVDVYQRTGQIVRVNDMRKMLVMGKSVLKKKIAICIRDKKLDRAATEKDLWYWEYYRHFLYYRETLGQFEANLRGEEWTGEDQIQDEDDIIYDGMLDGDLSNSSHNFAGHGADDDYQVEEVQYSEAGFRRPESVRGGDSYFGHGPPPQMVMGSSASNFSSATQSHSRNRKSSSIDHTEVDRSAQHIAEQAKRLFLQYPEKSNLIRETMFKTILAFDDPSADYQNVGEIFDDLAAQEAAKKRKRAENRAQREQQ
;
A
#
# COMPACT_ATOMS: atom_id res chain seq x y z
N MET A 1 10.26 1.42 35.90
CA MET A 1 10.82 2.76 35.60
C MET A 1 11.98 2.56 34.65
N SER A 2 11.81 2.88 33.36
CA SER A 2 12.89 2.78 32.38
C SER A 2 12.77 3.93 31.38
N LEU A 3 13.22 5.12 31.79
CA LEU A 3 13.52 6.21 30.85
C LEU A 3 14.76 5.80 30.04
N ILE A 4 14.60 5.59 28.73
CA ILE A 4 15.72 5.38 27.82
C ILE A 4 16.30 6.75 27.46
N LYS A 5 17.49 7.04 28.00
CA LYS A 5 18.35 8.17 27.63
C LYS A 5 18.78 8.02 26.16
N GLN A 6 18.46 8.98 25.31
CA GLN A 6 19.10 9.15 24.00
C GLN A 6 20.41 9.93 24.18
N GLU A 7 21.56 9.27 24.04
CA GLU A 7 22.86 9.94 23.94
C GLU A 7 23.22 10.30 22.48
N HIS A 8 23.36 11.60 22.25
CA HIS A 8 24.36 12.33 21.45
C HIS A 8 24.81 11.84 20.05
N MET A 9 24.26 12.55 19.05
CA MET A 9 24.93 13.34 17.99
C MET A 9 25.79 12.69 16.88
N HIS A 10 25.27 12.79 15.65
CA HIS A 10 25.94 13.09 14.37
C HIS A 10 24.96 13.95 13.53
N PRO A 11 25.40 14.74 12.52
CA PRO A 11 24.97 16.13 12.22
C PRO A 11 23.45 16.35 12.13
N PRO A 12 22.94 17.57 12.44
CA PRO A 12 21.51 17.78 12.59
C PRO A 12 20.80 17.44 11.28
N PRO A 13 19.79 16.55 11.29
CA PRO A 13 19.02 16.27 10.10
C PRO A 13 18.44 17.60 9.59
N ARG A 14 18.52 17.88 8.29
CA ARG A 14 18.05 19.04 7.46
C ARG A 14 17.05 20.12 7.95
N ALA A 15 16.70 20.37 9.21
CA ALA A 15 15.51 21.14 9.65
C ALA A 15 14.18 20.78 8.92
N ILE A 16 13.03 21.00 9.55
CA ILE A 16 11.77 20.98 8.81
C ILE A 16 11.72 22.30 8.06
N THR A 17 11.54 22.28 6.73
CA THR A 17 11.27 23.51 5.99
C THR A 17 10.02 24.13 6.60
N PRO A 18 10.11 25.35 7.16
CA PRO A 18 8.97 25.97 7.81
C PRO A 18 7.82 26.07 6.81
N LEU A 19 6.59 25.87 7.30
CA LEU A 19 5.40 26.07 6.49
C LEU A 19 5.43 27.50 5.90
N PRO A 20 5.28 27.66 4.57
CA PRO A 20 5.24 28.97 3.95
C PRO A 20 4.09 29.79 4.55
N PRO A 21 4.25 31.11 4.71
CA PRO A 21 3.21 31.97 5.26
C PRO A 21 1.97 31.97 4.35
N ALA A 22 0.79 32.19 4.94
CA ALA A 22 -0.45 32.39 4.18
C ALA A 22 -0.41 33.77 3.50
N THR A 23 -0.09 33.81 2.21
CA THR A 23 0.05 35.03 1.40
C THR A 23 -1.11 35.26 0.44
N HIS A 24 -1.87 34.21 0.13
CA HIS A 24 -3.05 34.27 -0.73
C HIS A 24 -4.32 34.19 0.11
N GLN A 25 -5.43 34.67 -0.45
CA GLN A 25 -6.75 34.57 0.16
C GLN A 25 -7.69 33.88 -0.81
N ILE A 26 -8.52 32.99 -0.30
CA ILE A 26 -9.60 32.33 -1.03
C ILE A 26 -10.68 31.92 -0.03
N THR A 27 -11.95 32.04 -0.43
CA THR A 27 -13.05 31.50 0.37
C THR A 27 -13.25 30.02 0.09
N LEU A 28 -13.89 29.28 1.00
CA LEU A 28 -14.18 27.85 0.78
C LEU A 28 -15.04 27.64 -0.48
N GLU A 29 -16.01 28.52 -0.73
CA GLU A 29 -16.88 28.44 -1.91
C GLU A 29 -16.12 28.75 -3.20
N GLU A 30 -15.25 29.77 -3.18
CA GLU A 30 -14.39 30.08 -4.33
C GLU A 30 -13.41 28.92 -4.63
N TYR A 31 -12.83 28.31 -3.59
CA TYR A 31 -11.98 27.15 -3.75
C TYR A 31 -12.74 25.96 -4.37
N LYS A 32 -13.98 25.69 -3.94
CA LYS A 32 -14.84 24.63 -4.51
C LYS A 32 -15.13 24.85 -6.00
N GLU A 33 -15.29 26.10 -6.42
CA GLU A 33 -15.52 26.43 -7.83
C GLU A 33 -14.26 26.27 -8.66
N ARG A 34 -13.12 26.74 -8.14
CA ARG A 34 -11.82 26.66 -8.81
C ARG A 34 -11.28 25.24 -8.89
N GLU A 35 -11.51 24.43 -7.88
CA GLU A 35 -11.16 22.99 -7.88
C GLU A 35 -11.72 22.26 -9.11
N LYS A 36 -12.87 22.69 -9.62
CA LYS A 36 -13.53 22.09 -10.80
C LYS A 36 -12.97 22.59 -12.13
N LYS A 37 -12.34 23.77 -12.18
CA LYS A 37 -12.01 24.49 -13.42
C LYS A 37 -10.50 24.60 -13.64
N ASP A 38 -9.76 25.03 -12.63
CA ASP A 38 -8.38 25.50 -12.73
C ASP A 38 -7.49 24.93 -11.61
N TYR A 39 -7.64 23.64 -11.32
CA TYR A 39 -6.75 22.95 -10.39
C TYR A 39 -5.35 22.73 -10.98
N TYR A 40 -4.37 22.66 -10.08
CA TYR A 40 -2.97 22.40 -10.38
C TYR A 40 -2.76 20.91 -10.70
N ARG A 41 -2.60 20.60 -11.99
CA ARG A 41 -2.56 19.22 -12.50
C ARG A 41 -1.39 18.39 -11.99
N ASP A 42 -0.25 19.02 -11.74
CA ASP A 42 0.99 18.35 -11.31
C ASP A 42 1.20 18.39 -9.79
N ALA A 43 0.16 18.69 -9.01
CA ALA A 43 0.26 18.78 -7.55
C ALA A 43 0.84 17.51 -6.90
N THR A 44 0.50 16.34 -7.44
CA THR A 44 1.00 15.03 -6.97
C THR A 44 2.43 14.72 -7.40
N LYS A 45 3.07 15.58 -8.17
CA LYS A 45 4.49 15.50 -8.56
C LYS A 45 5.32 16.57 -7.85
N ASP A 46 4.76 17.76 -7.63
CA ASP A 46 5.41 18.88 -6.97
C ASP A 46 5.76 18.60 -5.49
N ALA A 47 7.07 18.55 -5.20
CA ALA A 47 7.60 18.32 -3.86
C ALA A 47 7.22 19.43 -2.87
N SER A 48 7.14 20.68 -3.31
CA SER A 48 6.80 21.82 -2.44
C SER A 48 5.35 21.74 -1.97
N VAL A 49 4.41 21.48 -2.89
CA VAL A 49 2.99 21.31 -2.59
C VAL A 49 2.77 20.11 -1.69
N LYS A 50 3.39 18.95 -1.99
CA LYS A 50 3.34 17.76 -1.13
C LYS A 50 3.77 18.06 0.31
N LYS A 51 4.92 18.72 0.48
CA LYS A 51 5.43 19.06 1.82
C LYS A 51 4.45 19.94 2.58
N VAL A 52 3.81 20.91 1.92
CA VAL A 52 2.78 21.76 2.54
C VAL A 52 1.57 20.93 2.97
N VAL A 53 1.01 20.12 2.06
CA VAL A 53 -0.14 19.25 2.34
C VAL A 53 0.14 18.33 3.53
N LEU A 54 1.28 17.62 3.51
CA LEU A 54 1.66 16.68 4.56
C LEU A 54 1.94 17.37 5.90
N SER A 55 2.53 18.56 5.87
CA SER A 55 2.76 19.36 7.08
C SER A 55 1.46 19.83 7.71
N LEU A 56 0.51 20.31 6.92
CA LEU A 56 -0.79 20.78 7.42
C LEU A 56 -1.62 19.65 8.00
N LEU A 57 -1.56 18.45 7.42
CA LEU A 57 -2.29 17.28 7.92
C LEU A 57 -1.95 16.94 9.38
N LYS A 58 -0.74 17.29 9.87
CA LYS A 58 -0.35 17.14 11.28
C LYS A 58 -1.41 17.69 12.23
N ASP A 59 -1.95 18.86 11.94
CA ASP A 59 -2.89 19.58 12.79
C ASP A 59 -4.35 19.09 12.63
N HIS A 60 -4.58 18.10 11.76
CA HIS A 60 -5.89 17.53 11.47
C HIS A 60 -5.92 15.99 11.65
N PRO A 61 -5.72 15.46 12.88
CA PRO A 61 -5.74 14.02 13.15
C PRO A 61 -6.99 13.30 12.63
N GLY A 62 -8.15 13.96 12.70
CA GLY A 62 -9.43 13.44 12.18
C GLY A 62 -9.48 13.17 10.66
N MET A 63 -8.43 13.53 9.90
CA MET A 63 -8.34 13.29 8.45
C MET A 63 -7.41 12.16 8.07
N TRP A 64 -6.40 11.86 8.90
CA TRP A 64 -5.38 10.84 8.60
C TRP A 64 -5.32 9.70 9.60
N GLN A 65 -5.88 9.85 10.80
CA GLN A 65 -5.97 8.75 11.78
C GLN A 65 -7.00 7.71 11.36
N ASN A 66 -6.78 6.50 11.86
CA ASN A 66 -7.46 5.29 11.42
C ASN A 66 -8.92 5.27 11.90
N GLY A 67 -9.81 4.69 11.10
CA GLY A 67 -11.24 4.61 11.41
C GLY A 67 -12.04 5.89 11.17
N ASN A 68 -11.40 6.97 10.73
CA ASN A 68 -12.12 8.20 10.36
C ASN A 68 -12.79 8.05 9.01
N ARG A 69 -14.10 8.34 8.97
CA ARG A 69 -14.84 8.43 7.71
C ARG A 69 -14.33 9.60 6.89
N PHE A 70 -14.22 9.40 5.58
CA PHE A 70 -13.89 10.46 4.63
C PHE A 70 -14.89 11.63 4.77
N GLN A 71 -14.35 12.83 5.01
CA GLN A 71 -15.12 14.06 5.22
C GLN A 71 -14.71 15.10 4.18
N PRO A 72 -15.38 15.18 3.02
CA PRO A 72 -14.95 16.01 1.89
C PRO A 72 -14.79 17.49 2.26
N GLU A 73 -15.67 18.03 3.13
CA GLU A 73 -15.59 19.43 3.56
C GLU A 73 -14.31 19.74 4.37
N LYS A 74 -13.84 18.80 5.20
CA LYS A 74 -12.57 18.98 5.93
C LYS A 74 -11.39 18.97 4.96
N TRP A 75 -11.42 18.12 3.94
CA TRP A 75 -10.40 18.11 2.90
C TRP A 75 -10.39 19.38 2.05
N ARG A 76 -11.56 19.96 1.77
CA ARG A 76 -11.65 21.26 1.09
C ARG A 76 -11.13 22.41 1.94
N ALA A 77 -11.42 22.39 3.24
CA ALA A 77 -10.84 23.36 4.18
C ALA A 77 -9.30 23.27 4.21
N LEU A 78 -8.74 22.06 4.25
CA LEU A 78 -7.29 21.86 4.10
C LEU A 78 -6.79 22.42 2.76
N GLY A 79 -7.55 22.23 1.67
CA GLY A 79 -7.25 22.77 0.35
C GLY A 79 -7.19 24.30 0.30
N VAL A 80 -8.07 24.97 1.03
CA VAL A 80 -8.01 26.43 1.22
C VAL A 80 -6.70 26.82 1.89
N ASP A 81 -6.29 26.13 2.96
CA ASP A 81 -5.03 26.42 3.65
C ASP A 81 -3.80 26.17 2.76
N VAL A 82 -3.84 25.12 1.93
CA VAL A 82 -2.81 24.85 0.91
C VAL A 82 -2.74 25.99 -0.09
N TYR A 83 -3.89 26.45 -0.61
CA TYR A 83 -3.95 27.58 -1.54
C TYR A 83 -3.40 28.86 -0.92
N GLN A 84 -3.80 29.18 0.31
CA GLN A 84 -3.35 30.37 1.02
C GLN A 84 -1.81 30.44 1.09
N ARG A 85 -1.14 29.28 1.18
CA ARG A 85 0.33 29.20 1.31
C ARG A 85 1.08 29.01 0.01
N THR A 86 0.45 28.44 -1.02
CA THR A 86 1.12 28.05 -2.28
C THR A 86 0.63 28.80 -3.51
N GLY A 87 -0.56 29.41 -3.44
CA GLY A 87 -1.28 29.98 -4.58
C GLY A 87 -1.83 28.92 -5.55
N GLN A 88 -1.73 27.63 -5.22
CA GLN A 88 -2.12 26.51 -6.08
C GLN A 88 -3.42 25.86 -5.59
N ILE A 89 -4.36 25.64 -6.51
CA ILE A 89 -5.61 24.92 -6.22
C ILE A 89 -5.34 23.43 -6.37
N VAL A 90 -5.24 22.69 -5.27
CA VAL A 90 -4.97 21.24 -5.29
C VAL A 90 -6.26 20.49 -5.07
N ARG A 91 -6.63 19.49 -5.88
CA ARG A 91 -7.89 18.75 -5.65
C ARG A 91 -7.85 17.92 -4.37
N VAL A 92 -9.01 17.68 -3.77
CA VAL A 92 -9.18 16.77 -2.63
C VAL A 92 -8.60 15.39 -2.92
N ASN A 93 -8.85 14.85 -4.11
CA ASN A 93 -8.32 13.54 -4.52
C ASN A 93 -6.80 13.53 -4.59
N ASP A 94 -6.18 14.61 -5.09
CA ASP A 94 -4.72 14.71 -5.18
C ASP A 94 -4.09 14.77 -3.79
N MET A 95 -4.63 15.58 -2.86
CA MET A 95 -4.15 15.65 -1.47
C MET A 95 -4.27 14.29 -0.75
N ARG A 96 -5.38 13.56 -0.96
CA ARG A 96 -5.56 12.21 -0.43
C ARG A 96 -4.55 11.24 -1.01
N LYS A 97 -4.33 11.27 -2.32
CA LYS A 97 -3.35 10.44 -3.00
C LYS A 97 -1.95 10.68 -2.43
N MET A 98 -1.56 11.94 -2.19
CA MET A 98 -0.28 12.28 -1.54
C MET A 98 -0.14 11.65 -0.14
N LEU A 99 -1.18 11.72 0.70
CA LEU A 99 -1.18 11.10 2.02
C LEU A 99 -1.03 9.57 1.93
N VAL A 100 -1.89 8.92 1.15
CA VAL A 100 -1.93 7.45 1.02
C VAL A 100 -0.60 6.91 0.48
N MET A 101 -0.08 7.49 -0.60
CA MET A 101 1.21 7.09 -1.17
C MET A 101 2.34 7.30 -0.16
N GLY A 102 2.36 8.44 0.54
CA GLY A 102 3.41 8.70 1.52
C GLY A 102 3.36 7.75 2.73
N LYS A 103 2.17 7.39 3.23
CA LYS A 103 2.00 6.36 4.28
C LYS A 103 2.57 5.01 3.85
N SER A 104 2.24 4.56 2.65
CA SER A 104 2.73 3.29 2.11
C SER A 104 4.25 3.30 1.90
N VAL A 105 4.81 4.38 1.33
CA VAL A 105 6.26 4.52 1.16
C VAL A 105 6.98 4.47 2.51
N LEU A 106 6.42 5.12 3.55
CA LEU A 106 6.99 5.06 4.89
C LEU A 106 7.01 3.62 5.42
N LYS A 107 5.87 2.91 5.38
CA LYS A 107 5.79 1.51 5.82
C LYS A 107 6.73 0.60 5.05
N LYS A 108 6.82 0.76 3.72
CA LYS A 108 7.75 0.02 2.87
C LYS A 108 9.20 0.29 3.28
N LYS A 109 9.58 1.55 3.52
CA LYS A 109 10.92 1.91 3.98
C LYS A 109 11.24 1.31 5.35
N ILE A 110 10.30 1.32 6.30
CA ILE A 110 10.44 0.66 7.61
C ILE A 110 10.65 -0.85 7.41
N ALA A 111 9.83 -1.49 6.58
CA ALA A 111 9.94 -2.92 6.29
C ALA A 111 11.31 -3.28 5.69
N ILE A 112 11.81 -2.51 4.72
CA ILE A 112 13.14 -2.69 4.12
C ILE A 112 14.24 -2.53 5.18
N CYS A 113 14.16 -1.49 6.04
CA CYS A 113 15.13 -1.29 7.11
C CYS A 113 15.22 -2.49 8.05
N ILE A 114 14.09 -3.09 8.40
CA ILE A 114 14.01 -4.18 9.38
C ILE A 114 14.30 -5.53 8.75
N ARG A 115 13.64 -5.85 7.63
CA ARG A 115 13.71 -7.17 6.99
C ARG A 115 14.98 -7.34 6.16
N ASP A 116 15.36 -6.34 5.40
CA ASP A 116 16.43 -6.47 4.40
C ASP A 116 17.76 -5.96 4.97
N LYS A 117 17.76 -4.74 5.53
CA LYS A 117 18.96 -4.12 6.11
C LYS A 117 19.27 -4.58 7.54
N LYS A 118 18.34 -5.29 8.20
CA LYS A 118 18.45 -5.76 9.61
C LYS A 118 18.83 -4.65 10.60
N LEU A 119 18.35 -3.43 10.37
CA LEU A 119 18.65 -2.28 11.22
C LEU A 119 17.90 -2.39 12.55
N ASP A 120 18.57 -2.02 13.63
CA ASP A 120 17.92 -1.80 14.92
C ASP A 120 16.97 -0.58 14.86
N ARG A 121 16.26 -0.29 15.96
CA ARG A 121 15.31 0.83 16.02
C ARG A 121 15.97 2.19 15.77
N ALA A 122 17.16 2.43 16.34
CA ALA A 122 17.85 3.71 16.23
C ALA A 122 18.43 3.94 14.82
N ALA A 123 18.99 2.89 14.23
CA ALA A 123 19.51 2.89 12.87
C ALA A 123 18.37 2.99 11.83
N THR A 124 17.23 2.32 12.07
CA THR A 124 16.02 2.48 11.24
C THR A 124 15.55 3.93 11.24
N GLU A 125 15.42 4.53 12.42
CA GLU A 125 15.03 5.93 12.55
C GLU A 125 16.01 6.85 11.80
N LYS A 126 17.32 6.62 11.97
CA LYS A 126 18.37 7.36 11.28
C LYS A 126 18.30 7.22 9.76
N ASP A 127 18.04 6.03 9.22
CA ASP A 127 17.88 5.80 7.78
C ASP A 127 16.67 6.57 7.23
N LEU A 128 15.56 6.57 7.98
CA LEU A 128 14.34 7.31 7.60
C LEU A 128 14.56 8.83 7.59
N TRP A 129 15.41 9.38 8.46
CA TRP A 129 15.74 10.82 8.45
C TRP A 129 16.34 11.33 7.13
N TYR A 130 16.92 10.45 6.31
CA TYR A 130 17.41 10.80 4.98
C TYR A 130 16.30 10.92 3.93
N TRP A 131 15.12 10.35 4.18
CA TRP A 131 13.98 10.50 3.29
C TRP A 131 13.35 11.88 3.45
N GLU A 132 13.32 12.65 2.35
CA GLU A 132 12.93 14.07 2.34
C GLU A 132 11.56 14.33 2.99
N TYR A 133 10.60 13.41 2.82
CA TYR A 133 9.24 13.56 3.35
C TYR A 133 9.08 13.07 4.79
N TYR A 134 10.05 12.35 5.34
CA TYR A 134 9.91 11.66 6.62
C TYR A 134 9.49 12.59 7.76
N ARG A 135 10.07 13.79 7.79
CA ARG A 135 9.79 14.79 8.83
C ARG A 135 8.35 15.29 8.79
N HIS A 136 7.73 15.27 7.61
CA HIS A 136 6.33 15.63 7.40
C HIS A 136 5.37 14.48 7.72
N PHE A 137 5.90 13.31 8.12
CA PHE A 137 5.14 12.13 8.53
C PHE A 137 5.38 11.73 9.99
N LEU A 138 6.13 12.50 10.80
CA LEU A 138 6.44 12.14 12.19
C LEU A 138 5.18 11.83 13.02
N TYR A 139 4.11 12.61 12.85
CA TYR A 139 2.83 12.37 13.52
C TYR A 139 2.21 11.00 13.19
N TYR A 140 2.46 10.49 11.99
CA TYR A 140 1.99 9.18 11.56
C TYR A 140 2.99 8.09 11.93
N ARG A 141 4.29 8.36 11.91
CA ARG A 141 5.33 7.44 12.39
C ARG A 141 5.09 6.99 13.82
N GLU A 142 4.67 7.91 14.69
CA GLU A 142 4.28 7.64 16.08
C GLU A 142 3.17 6.58 16.18
N THR A 143 2.35 6.44 15.13
CA THR A 143 1.27 5.44 15.05
C THR A 143 1.71 4.06 14.58
N LEU A 144 2.94 3.92 14.08
CA LEU A 144 3.44 2.69 13.47
C LEU A 144 4.12 1.73 14.47
N GLY A 145 3.99 1.96 15.77
CA GLY A 145 4.65 1.15 16.79
C GLY A 145 4.27 -0.33 16.73
N GLN A 146 2.97 -0.64 16.66
CA GLN A 146 2.50 -2.03 16.54
C GLN A 146 2.97 -2.67 15.22
N PHE A 147 2.93 -1.92 14.12
CA PHE A 147 3.43 -2.38 12.82
C PHE A 147 4.92 -2.72 12.87
N GLU A 148 5.74 -1.87 13.49
CA GLU A 148 7.17 -2.11 13.66
C GLU A 148 7.46 -3.30 14.58
N ALA A 149 6.76 -3.44 15.70
CA ALA A 149 6.90 -4.58 16.60
C ALA A 149 6.62 -5.91 15.88
N ASN A 150 5.53 -5.96 15.10
CA ASN A 150 5.19 -7.12 14.28
C ASN A 150 6.29 -7.45 13.25
N LEU A 151 6.89 -6.45 12.61
CA LEU A 151 8.00 -6.66 11.68
C LEU A 151 9.27 -7.21 12.35
N ARG A 152 9.48 -6.87 13.63
CA ARG A 152 10.62 -7.34 14.43
C ARG A 152 10.36 -8.67 15.14
N GLY A 153 9.13 -9.16 15.16
CA GLY A 153 8.74 -10.36 15.91
C GLY A 153 8.67 -10.12 17.43
N GLU A 154 8.42 -8.88 17.85
CA GLU A 154 8.32 -8.48 19.25
C GLU A 154 6.85 -8.32 19.67
N GLU A 155 6.54 -8.60 20.93
CA GLU A 155 5.22 -8.31 21.48
C GLU A 155 5.02 -6.79 21.60
N TRP A 156 3.92 -6.29 21.05
CA TRP A 156 3.56 -4.88 21.18
C TRP A 156 3.06 -4.60 22.60
N THR A 157 3.76 -3.71 23.32
CA THR A 157 3.46 -3.36 24.72
C THR A 157 2.78 -1.99 24.87
N GLY A 158 2.42 -1.34 23.77
CA GLY A 158 1.79 -0.01 23.76
C GLY A 158 0.28 -0.05 23.59
N GLU A 159 -0.34 1.13 23.49
CA GLU A 159 -1.78 1.26 23.23
C GLU A 159 -2.17 0.60 21.89
N ASP A 160 -3.31 -0.08 21.87
CA ASP A 160 -3.85 -0.72 20.68
C ASP A 160 -4.22 0.32 19.64
N GLN A 161 -3.37 0.46 18.63
CA GLN A 161 -3.67 1.26 17.47
C GLN A 161 -4.35 0.38 16.41
N ILE A 162 -5.46 0.87 15.85
CA ILE A 162 -6.16 0.16 14.77
C ILE A 162 -5.14 -0.06 13.65
N GLN A 163 -4.83 -1.30 13.33
CA GLN A 163 -3.92 -1.62 12.24
C GLN A 163 -4.50 -1.08 10.92
N ASP A 164 -3.72 -0.29 10.19
CA ASP A 164 -4.07 0.17 8.83
C ASP A 164 -4.14 -1.05 7.89
N GLU A 165 -5.34 -1.61 7.75
CA GLU A 165 -5.61 -2.70 6.81
C GLU A 165 -5.97 -2.19 5.39
N ASP A 166 -6.04 -0.86 5.19
CA ASP A 166 -6.51 -0.22 3.95
C ASP A 166 -5.36 0.22 3.00
N ASP A 167 -4.13 -0.21 3.22
CA ASP A 167 -2.95 0.18 2.42
C ASP A 167 -2.76 -0.64 1.13
N ILE A 168 -3.79 -1.35 0.65
CA ILE A 168 -3.80 -1.76 -0.76
C ILE A 168 -3.99 -0.49 -1.59
N ILE A 169 -2.88 0.18 -1.91
CA ILE A 169 -2.85 1.27 -2.90
C ILE A 169 -3.41 0.70 -4.20
N TYR A 170 -4.62 1.12 -4.55
CA TYR A 170 -5.12 0.92 -5.90
C TYR A 170 -5.19 2.26 -6.62
N ASP A 171 -4.12 2.54 -7.37
CA ASP A 171 -3.93 3.71 -8.23
C ASP A 171 -4.28 3.39 -9.69
N GLY A 172 -5.52 2.96 -9.95
CA GLY A 172 -5.90 2.53 -11.32
C GLY A 172 -7.34 2.74 -11.78
N MET A 173 -8.27 3.26 -10.97
CA MET A 173 -9.69 3.27 -11.40
C MET A 173 -10.60 4.26 -10.63
N LEU A 174 -10.25 5.56 -10.68
CA LEU A 174 -11.11 6.63 -10.15
C LEU A 174 -11.48 7.72 -11.19
N ASP A 175 -11.34 7.42 -12.49
CA ASP A 175 -11.96 8.21 -13.57
C ASP A 175 -12.79 7.27 -14.44
N GLY A 176 -13.99 6.96 -13.96
CA GLY A 176 -14.90 6.06 -14.64
C GLY A 176 -16.32 6.22 -14.16
N ASP A 177 -16.75 7.44 -13.82
CA ASP A 177 -18.17 7.78 -13.93
C ASP A 177 -18.51 9.27 -13.79
N LEU A 178 -19.34 9.74 -14.75
CA LEU A 178 -20.37 10.78 -14.62
C LEU A 178 -19.98 12.27 -14.73
N SER A 179 -19.80 12.77 -15.96
CA SER A 179 -20.73 13.78 -16.53
C SER A 179 -20.36 14.18 -17.97
N ASN A 180 -21.31 13.97 -18.89
CA ASN A 180 -21.51 14.61 -20.20
C ASN A 180 -20.55 15.78 -20.54
N SER A 181 -19.67 15.56 -21.52
CA SER A 181 -19.50 16.54 -22.61
C SER A 181 -18.83 15.87 -23.82
N SER A 182 -19.63 15.62 -24.85
CA SER A 182 -19.16 15.29 -26.19
C SER A 182 -18.33 16.45 -26.74
N HIS A 183 -17.02 16.28 -26.92
CA HIS A 183 -16.32 16.87 -28.07
C HIS A 183 -14.89 16.34 -28.23
N ASN A 184 -14.67 15.69 -29.37
CA ASN A 184 -13.42 15.47 -30.11
C ASN A 184 -12.15 16.16 -29.58
N PHE A 185 -11.13 15.39 -29.20
CA PHE A 185 -9.76 15.67 -29.64
C PHE A 185 -8.88 14.42 -29.53
N ALA A 186 -8.28 14.05 -30.65
CA ALA A 186 -7.27 13.02 -30.77
C ALA A 186 -5.93 13.54 -30.23
N GLY A 187 -5.12 12.65 -29.64
CA GLY A 187 -3.68 12.86 -29.57
C GLY A 187 -3.06 12.67 -28.20
N HIS A 188 -2.11 11.73 -28.19
CA HIS A 188 -0.99 11.59 -27.26
C HIS A 188 -1.25 10.91 -25.91
N GLY A 189 -0.88 9.62 -25.91
CA GLY A 189 -0.49 8.90 -24.72
C GLY A 189 0.76 9.51 -24.11
N ALA A 190 0.77 9.52 -22.78
CA ALA A 190 1.96 9.75 -21.97
C ALA A 190 2.06 8.55 -21.04
N ASP A 191 3.09 7.74 -21.26
CA ASP A 191 3.57 6.73 -20.34
C ASP A 191 3.75 7.35 -18.95
N ASP A 192 3.06 6.77 -17.96
CA ASP A 192 3.21 7.12 -16.54
C ASP A 192 4.50 6.45 -16.01
N ASP A 193 5.64 7.06 -16.32
CA ASP A 193 6.95 6.64 -15.81
C ASP A 193 7.15 7.22 -14.39
N TYR A 194 6.93 6.38 -13.39
CA TYR A 194 7.29 6.63 -12.01
C TYR A 194 8.82 6.51 -11.87
N GLN A 195 9.53 7.64 -11.97
CA GLN A 195 10.94 7.68 -11.58
C GLN A 195 11.06 7.49 -10.05
N VAL A 196 11.31 6.24 -9.65
CA VAL A 196 11.90 5.94 -8.35
C VAL A 196 13.31 6.50 -8.39
N GLU A 197 13.60 7.48 -7.54
CA GLU A 197 14.95 8.01 -7.36
C GLU A 197 15.84 6.87 -6.82
N GLU A 198 16.56 6.22 -7.72
CA GLU A 198 17.45 5.09 -7.44
C GLU A 198 18.69 5.63 -6.72
N VAL A 199 18.74 5.46 -5.39
CA VAL A 199 19.92 5.81 -4.60
C VAL A 199 21.01 4.76 -4.87
N GLN A 200 21.99 5.11 -5.69
CA GLN A 200 23.21 4.33 -5.88
C GLN A 200 23.95 4.18 -4.54
N TYR A 201 23.97 2.97 -3.99
CA TYR A 201 24.90 2.59 -2.93
C TYR A 201 25.97 1.67 -3.52
N SER A 202 27.23 2.07 -3.36
CA SER A 202 28.41 1.33 -3.77
C SER A 202 28.50 -0.02 -3.05
N GLU A 203 28.54 -1.11 -3.81
CA GLU A 203 28.79 -2.47 -3.34
C GLU A 203 30.20 -2.59 -2.75
N ALA A 204 30.29 -2.69 -1.42
CA ALA A 204 31.50 -3.11 -0.72
C ALA A 204 31.22 -4.45 -0.03
N GLY A 205 31.54 -5.52 -0.76
CA GLY A 205 31.91 -6.87 -0.32
C GLY A 205 31.37 -7.42 1.00
N PHE A 206 30.53 -8.45 0.91
CA PHE A 206 30.41 -9.44 1.98
C PHE A 206 30.42 -10.87 1.43
N ARG A 207 31.55 -11.55 1.69
CA ARG A 207 31.74 -12.99 1.45
C ARG A 207 30.83 -13.80 2.38
N ARG A 208 30.11 -14.76 1.82
CA ARG A 208 29.37 -15.79 2.55
C ARG A 208 30.26 -17.04 2.72
N PRO A 209 30.45 -17.61 3.93
CA PRO A 209 31.04 -18.93 4.08
C PRO A 209 29.96 -20.02 4.04
N GLU A 210 30.21 -21.05 3.24
CA GLU A 210 29.46 -22.30 3.16
C GLU A 210 29.72 -23.17 4.40
N SER A 211 28.66 -23.72 5.00
CA SER A 211 28.69 -24.94 5.82
C SER A 211 27.25 -25.42 6.00
N VAL A 212 26.91 -26.71 6.16
CA VAL A 212 27.55 -28.00 5.92
C VAL A 212 26.35 -28.95 5.76
N ARG A 213 26.47 -29.90 4.82
CA ARG A 213 25.52 -30.99 4.55
C ARG A 213 25.38 -31.89 5.79
N GLY A 214 24.16 -32.28 6.14
CA GLY A 214 23.93 -33.43 7.01
C GLY A 214 22.44 -33.71 7.26
N GLY A 215 22.01 -34.94 7.00
CA GLY A 215 20.81 -35.50 7.64
C GLY A 215 19.74 -36.00 6.67
N ASP A 216 19.92 -37.22 6.21
CA ASP A 216 18.97 -38.00 5.40
C ASP A 216 17.88 -38.64 6.28
N SER A 217 16.68 -38.78 5.71
CA SER A 217 15.69 -39.85 5.96
C SER A 217 15.04 -40.03 7.36
N TYR A 218 13.71 -39.96 7.45
CA TYR A 218 12.82 -41.15 7.40
C TYR A 218 11.34 -40.79 7.62
N PHE A 219 10.51 -41.46 6.81
CA PHE A 219 9.05 -41.51 6.77
C PHE A 219 8.39 -41.86 8.11
N GLY A 220 7.22 -41.25 8.37
CA GLY A 220 6.30 -41.64 9.45
C GLY A 220 4.87 -41.21 9.14
N HIS A 221 4.07 -42.15 8.65
CA HIS A 221 2.66 -42.03 8.31
C HIS A 221 1.76 -41.62 9.50
N GLY A 222 0.77 -40.75 9.24
CA GLY A 222 -0.38 -40.50 10.11
C GLY A 222 -1.66 -40.36 9.27
N PRO A 223 -2.79 -41.00 9.65
CA PRO A 223 -3.95 -41.22 8.78
C PRO A 223 -4.93 -40.03 8.73
N PRO A 224 -5.83 -39.97 7.72
CA PRO A 224 -6.66 -38.80 7.45
C PRO A 224 -7.99 -38.82 8.24
N PRO A 225 -8.60 -37.66 8.55
CA PRO A 225 -9.98 -37.60 9.02
C PRO A 225 -11.00 -37.55 7.88
N GLN A 226 -12.20 -38.01 8.23
CA GLN A 226 -13.35 -38.39 7.43
C GLN A 226 -14.08 -37.27 6.68
N MET A 227 -14.78 -37.73 5.64
CA MET A 227 -15.70 -37.04 4.75
C MET A 227 -16.79 -36.22 5.45
N VAL A 228 -17.09 -35.04 4.88
CA VAL A 228 -18.43 -34.42 4.97
C VAL A 228 -18.87 -34.03 3.56
N MET A 229 -20.06 -34.49 3.19
CA MET A 229 -20.72 -34.29 1.90
C MET A 229 -21.19 -32.84 1.69
N GLY A 230 -21.15 -32.42 0.42
CA GLY A 230 -22.27 -31.69 -0.19
C GLY A 230 -21.97 -30.27 -0.68
N SER A 231 -21.65 -30.10 -1.97
CA SER A 231 -22.49 -29.28 -2.88
C SER A 231 -21.86 -29.14 -4.28
N SER A 232 -22.76 -29.22 -5.24
CA SER A 232 -22.57 -29.28 -6.68
C SER A 232 -21.95 -28.03 -7.29
N ALA A 233 -20.91 -28.22 -8.10
CA ALA A 233 -20.55 -27.33 -9.21
C ALA A 233 -19.96 -28.18 -10.34
N SER A 234 -20.85 -28.83 -11.08
CA SER A 234 -20.51 -29.52 -12.33
C SER A 234 -20.47 -28.52 -13.49
N ASN A 235 -19.55 -28.77 -14.42
CA ASN A 235 -19.49 -28.27 -15.80
C ASN A 235 -18.64 -27.01 -16.02
N PHE A 236 -17.32 -27.20 -16.14
CA PHE A 236 -16.54 -26.74 -17.30
C PHE A 236 -15.17 -27.45 -17.27
N SER A 237 -15.06 -28.57 -17.97
CA SER A 237 -13.78 -29.21 -18.29
C SER A 237 -13.85 -29.71 -19.71
N SER A 238 -13.18 -29.00 -20.60
CA SER A 238 -12.83 -29.50 -21.92
C SER A 238 -11.62 -28.73 -22.43
N ALA A 239 -10.60 -29.52 -22.77
CA ALA A 239 -9.43 -29.19 -23.60
C ALA A 239 -8.23 -28.52 -22.92
N THR A 240 -7.42 -29.34 -22.23
CA THR A 240 -5.97 -29.35 -22.47
C THR A 240 -5.47 -30.79 -22.45
N GLN A 241 -5.15 -31.32 -23.63
CA GLN A 241 -4.50 -32.63 -23.78
C GLN A 241 -3.06 -32.54 -23.29
N SER A 242 -2.73 -33.41 -22.35
CA SER A 242 -1.39 -33.65 -21.83
C SER A 242 -0.50 -34.28 -22.91
N HIS A 243 0.52 -33.53 -23.36
CA HIS A 243 1.66 -34.08 -24.07
C HIS A 243 2.94 -33.78 -23.30
N SER A 244 3.32 -34.75 -22.47
CA SER A 244 4.64 -34.91 -21.87
C SER A 244 5.73 -34.85 -22.94
N ARG A 245 6.50 -33.76 -22.97
CA ARG A 245 7.77 -33.64 -23.69
C ARG A 245 8.77 -32.78 -22.91
N ASN A 246 9.60 -33.49 -22.16
CA ASN A 246 11.00 -33.21 -21.84
C ASN A 246 11.65 -32.06 -22.68
N ARG A 247 11.73 -30.83 -22.16
CA ARG A 247 12.54 -29.72 -22.71
C ARG A 247 12.96 -28.78 -21.56
N LYS A 248 14.25 -28.73 -21.22
CA LYS A 248 15.22 -27.70 -21.67
C LYS A 248 14.71 -26.28 -21.43
N SER A 249 15.34 -25.58 -20.49
CA SER A 249 15.10 -24.19 -20.07
C SER A 249 14.78 -23.28 -21.26
N SER A 250 13.51 -22.90 -21.39
CA SER A 250 13.01 -22.02 -22.43
C SER A 250 12.97 -20.59 -21.92
N SER A 251 13.54 -19.67 -22.69
CA SER A 251 13.21 -18.25 -22.65
C SER A 251 11.69 -18.08 -22.64
N ILE A 252 11.17 -17.30 -21.70
CA ILE A 252 9.75 -16.95 -21.65
C ILE A 252 9.38 -16.28 -22.98
N ASP A 253 8.46 -16.86 -23.73
CA ASP A 253 7.92 -16.23 -24.92
C ASP A 253 7.01 -15.07 -24.48
N HIS A 254 7.54 -13.85 -24.56
CA HIS A 254 6.81 -12.63 -24.19
C HIS A 254 5.46 -12.52 -24.92
N THR A 255 5.33 -13.09 -26.12
CA THR A 255 4.07 -13.01 -26.88
C THR A 255 2.95 -13.83 -26.24
N GLU A 256 3.26 -14.93 -25.55
CA GLU A 256 2.28 -15.76 -24.85
C GLU A 256 1.83 -15.09 -23.54
N VAL A 257 2.77 -14.45 -22.84
CA VAL A 257 2.49 -13.66 -21.63
C VAL A 257 1.56 -12.49 -21.95
N ASP A 258 1.85 -11.74 -23.02
CA ASP A 258 1.03 -10.59 -23.43
C ASP A 258 -0.39 -10.99 -23.80
N ARG A 259 -0.57 -12.09 -24.54
CA ARG A 259 -1.91 -12.63 -24.88
C ARG A 259 -2.67 -13.06 -23.63
N SER A 260 -1.99 -13.68 -22.67
CA SER A 260 -2.58 -14.11 -21.41
C SER A 260 -3.03 -12.91 -20.57
N ALA A 261 -2.19 -11.88 -20.48
CA ALA A 261 -2.51 -10.64 -19.77
C ALA A 261 -3.72 -9.92 -20.40
N GLN A 262 -3.78 -9.83 -21.72
CA GLN A 262 -4.94 -9.25 -22.43
C GLN A 262 -6.22 -10.02 -22.14
N HIS A 263 -6.18 -11.36 -22.21
CA HIS A 263 -7.35 -12.18 -21.91
C HIS A 263 -7.81 -12.01 -20.44
N ILE A 264 -6.89 -11.92 -19.47
CA ILE A 264 -7.23 -11.63 -18.07
C ILE A 264 -7.91 -10.26 -17.94
N ALA A 265 -7.37 -9.23 -18.61
CA ALA A 265 -7.93 -7.89 -18.58
C ALA A 265 -9.35 -7.85 -19.16
N GLU A 266 -9.61 -8.57 -20.26
CA GLU A 266 -10.95 -8.70 -20.85
C GLU A 266 -11.94 -9.38 -19.90
N GLN A 267 -11.53 -10.47 -19.23
CA GLN A 267 -12.38 -11.15 -18.24
C GLN A 267 -12.68 -10.26 -17.03
N ALA A 268 -11.68 -9.52 -16.53
CA ALA A 268 -11.87 -8.56 -15.44
C ALA A 268 -12.83 -7.43 -15.85
N LYS A 269 -12.66 -6.85 -17.05
CA LYS A 269 -13.57 -5.84 -17.60
C LYS A 269 -15.01 -6.37 -17.69
N ARG A 270 -15.20 -7.60 -18.17
CA ARG A 270 -16.52 -8.26 -18.21
C ARG A 270 -17.15 -8.36 -16.83
N LEU A 271 -16.38 -8.77 -15.81
CA LEU A 271 -16.87 -8.87 -14.43
C LEU A 271 -17.30 -7.50 -13.86
N PHE A 272 -16.52 -6.44 -14.10
CA PHE A 272 -16.86 -5.09 -13.65
C PHE A 272 -18.14 -4.54 -14.27
N LEU A 273 -18.36 -4.81 -15.56
CA LEU A 273 -19.59 -4.41 -16.25
C LEU A 273 -20.80 -5.23 -15.79
N GLN A 274 -20.61 -6.51 -15.50
CA GLN A 274 -21.69 -7.42 -15.12
C GLN A 274 -22.13 -7.27 -13.65
N TYR A 275 -21.19 -6.94 -12.75
CA TYR A 275 -21.43 -6.82 -11.30
C TYR A 275 -20.81 -5.54 -10.72
N PRO A 276 -21.27 -4.34 -11.12
CA PRO A 276 -20.70 -3.07 -10.66
C PRO A 276 -20.76 -2.92 -9.14
N GLU A 277 -21.79 -3.49 -8.49
CA GLU A 277 -21.98 -3.51 -7.03
C GLU A 277 -20.91 -4.33 -6.30
N LYS A 278 -20.26 -5.28 -7.00
CA LYS A 278 -19.17 -6.10 -6.46
C LYS A 278 -17.78 -5.62 -6.89
N SER A 279 -17.69 -4.48 -7.57
CA SER A 279 -16.41 -3.96 -8.10
C SER A 279 -15.31 -3.85 -7.05
N ASN A 280 -15.63 -3.43 -5.83
CA ASN A 280 -14.65 -3.36 -4.73
C ASN A 280 -14.18 -4.75 -4.30
N LEU A 281 -15.11 -5.70 -4.14
CA LEU A 281 -14.79 -7.08 -3.74
C LEU A 281 -13.97 -7.80 -4.82
N ILE A 282 -14.32 -7.62 -6.10
CA ILE A 282 -13.58 -8.18 -7.23
C ILE A 282 -12.14 -7.66 -7.22
N ARG A 283 -11.96 -6.33 -7.11
CA ARG A 283 -10.63 -5.70 -7.03
C ARG A 283 -9.84 -6.25 -5.85
N GLU A 284 -10.39 -6.17 -4.65
CA GLU A 284 -9.76 -6.64 -3.42
C GLU A 284 -9.31 -8.10 -3.54
N THR A 285 -10.16 -8.97 -4.08
CA THR A 285 -9.84 -10.38 -4.30
C THR A 285 -8.68 -10.54 -5.29
N MET A 286 -8.75 -9.90 -6.46
CA MET A 286 -7.68 -9.99 -7.47
C MET A 286 -6.33 -9.52 -6.90
N PHE A 287 -6.31 -8.40 -6.16
CA PHE A 287 -5.07 -7.88 -5.58
C PHE A 287 -4.52 -8.75 -4.47
N LYS A 288 -5.35 -9.24 -3.55
CA LYS A 288 -4.89 -10.17 -2.51
C LYS A 288 -4.31 -11.45 -3.12
N THR A 289 -4.93 -11.97 -4.16
CA THR A 289 -4.40 -13.14 -4.89
C THR A 289 -3.07 -12.83 -5.57
N ILE A 290 -2.93 -11.70 -6.26
CA ILE A 290 -1.66 -11.30 -6.89
C ILE A 290 -0.56 -11.11 -5.84
N LEU A 291 -0.85 -10.44 -4.73
CA LEU A 291 0.12 -10.20 -3.66
C LEU A 291 0.54 -11.48 -2.95
N ALA A 292 -0.34 -12.49 -2.87
CA ALA A 292 0.04 -13.80 -2.33
C ALA A 292 1.12 -14.48 -3.20
N PHE A 293 1.10 -14.28 -4.53
CA PHE A 293 2.16 -14.79 -5.41
C PHE A 293 3.49 -14.04 -5.28
N ASP A 294 3.48 -12.80 -4.79
CA ASP A 294 4.69 -11.97 -4.60
C ASP A 294 5.35 -12.22 -3.23
N ASP A 295 4.77 -13.08 -2.38
CA ASP A 295 5.37 -13.47 -1.10
C ASP A 295 6.45 -14.56 -1.33
N PRO A 296 7.75 -14.24 -1.19
CA PRO A 296 8.83 -15.20 -1.43
C PRO A 296 8.87 -16.33 -0.38
N SER A 297 8.14 -16.20 0.72
CA SER A 297 8.06 -17.22 1.76
C SER A 297 6.95 -18.24 1.53
N ALA A 298 6.02 -17.97 0.60
CA ALA A 298 4.91 -18.85 0.32
C ALA A 298 5.26 -19.88 -0.76
N ASP A 299 5.12 -21.17 -0.44
CA ASP A 299 5.36 -22.29 -1.36
C ASP A 299 4.03 -22.92 -1.77
N TYR A 300 3.21 -22.16 -2.51
CA TYR A 300 1.91 -22.62 -2.99
C TYR A 300 2.07 -23.58 -4.17
N GLN A 301 1.62 -24.83 -4.01
CA GLN A 301 1.65 -25.84 -5.08
C GLN A 301 0.43 -25.77 -5.98
N ASN A 302 -0.66 -25.18 -5.51
CA ASN A 302 -1.89 -25.03 -6.26
C ASN A 302 -2.69 -23.80 -5.81
N VAL A 303 -3.65 -23.41 -6.64
CA VAL A 303 -4.51 -22.24 -6.39
C VAL A 303 -5.40 -22.41 -5.15
N GLY A 304 -5.73 -23.66 -4.78
CA GLY A 304 -6.51 -23.95 -3.58
C GLY A 304 -5.80 -23.51 -2.30
N GLU A 305 -4.50 -23.79 -2.19
CA GLU A 305 -3.68 -23.38 -1.04
C GLU A 305 -3.62 -21.86 -0.87
N ILE A 306 -3.57 -21.11 -1.98
CA ILE A 306 -3.61 -19.63 -1.95
C ILE A 306 -4.93 -19.16 -1.36
N PHE A 307 -6.05 -19.70 -1.83
CA PHE A 307 -7.36 -19.29 -1.35
C PHE A 307 -7.66 -19.76 0.07
N ASP A 308 -7.13 -20.92 0.49
CA ASP A 308 -7.21 -21.39 1.87
C ASP A 308 -6.43 -20.47 2.81
N ASP A 309 -5.21 -20.08 2.43
CA ASP A 309 -4.41 -19.13 3.22
C ASP A 309 -5.09 -17.76 3.27
N LEU A 310 -5.54 -17.21 2.13
CA LEU A 310 -6.30 -15.96 2.10
C LEU A 310 -7.56 -16.04 2.96
N ALA A 311 -8.30 -17.16 2.93
CA ALA A 311 -9.47 -17.36 3.77
C ALA A 311 -9.11 -17.39 5.26
N ALA A 312 -8.02 -18.05 5.63
CA ALA A 312 -7.50 -18.07 6.99
C ALA A 312 -7.10 -16.67 7.47
N GLN A 313 -6.41 -15.89 6.62
CA GLN A 313 -6.04 -14.50 6.89
C GLN A 313 -7.29 -13.62 7.11
N GLU A 314 -8.30 -13.73 6.25
CA GLU A 314 -9.55 -12.96 6.39
C GLU A 314 -10.36 -13.37 7.63
N ALA A 315 -10.37 -14.66 7.97
CA ALA A 315 -10.99 -15.15 9.20
C ALA A 315 -10.27 -14.61 10.45
N ALA A 316 -8.93 -14.59 10.44
CA ALA A 316 -8.12 -14.02 11.51
C ALA A 316 -8.38 -12.52 11.69
N LYS A 317 -8.41 -11.76 10.58
CA LYS A 317 -8.78 -10.33 10.58
C LYS A 317 -10.18 -10.11 11.16
N LYS A 318 -11.15 -10.92 10.75
CA LYS A 318 -12.54 -10.83 11.25
C LYS A 318 -12.61 -11.09 12.76
N ARG A 319 -11.87 -12.07 13.28
CA ARG A 319 -11.77 -12.35 14.73
C ARG A 319 -11.17 -11.17 15.48
N LYS A 320 -10.03 -10.64 15.02
CA LYS A 320 -9.38 -9.47 15.60
C LYS A 320 -10.30 -8.24 15.66
N ARG A 321 -11.04 -7.97 14.57
CA ARG A 321 -12.03 -6.88 14.54
C ARG A 321 -13.18 -7.08 15.53
N ALA A 322 -13.64 -8.32 15.71
CA ALA A 322 -14.69 -8.65 16.68
C ALA A 322 -14.20 -8.48 18.13
N GLU A 323 -12.97 -8.91 18.42
CA GLU A 323 -12.31 -8.74 19.72
C GLU A 323 -12.14 -7.25 20.06
N ASN A 324 -11.60 -6.45 19.13
CA ASN A 324 -11.45 -5.01 19.31
C ASN A 324 -12.79 -4.31 19.55
N ARG A 325 -13.87 -4.78 18.89
CA ARG A 325 -15.21 -4.24 19.12
C ARG A 325 -15.74 -4.60 20.49
N ALA A 326 -15.57 -5.84 20.93
CA ALA A 326 -15.99 -6.29 22.26
C ALA A 326 -15.25 -5.54 23.38
N GLN A 327 -13.96 -5.26 23.21
CA GLN A 327 -13.18 -4.47 24.16
C GLN A 327 -13.67 -3.03 24.25
N ARG A 328 -14.09 -2.42 23.13
CA ARG A 328 -14.66 -1.07 23.11
C ARG A 328 -16.04 -0.97 23.75
N GLU A 329 -16.81 -2.06 23.76
CA GLU A 329 -18.14 -2.11 24.40
C GLU A 329 -18.02 -2.35 25.92
N GLN A 330 -16.83 -2.70 26.44
CA GLN A 330 -16.54 -2.89 27.88
C GLN A 330 -15.87 -1.68 28.55
N GLN A 331 -15.45 -0.68 27.78
CA GLN A 331 -14.93 0.62 28.26
C GLN A 331 -16.05 1.67 28.19
#